data_AF-B5REN3-F1
#
_entry.id   AF-B5REN3-F1
#
_cell.length_a   1.000
_cell.length_b   1.000
_cell.length_c   1.000
_cell.angle_alpha   90.00
_cell.angle_beta   90.00
_cell.angle_gamma   90.00
#
_symmetry.space_group_name_H-M   'P 1'
#
loop_
_entity.id
_entity.type
_entity.pdbx_description
1 polymer ?
#
loop_
_entity_poly.entity_id
_entity_poly.type
_entity_poly.pdbx_seq_one_letter_code
_entity_poly.pdbx_strand_id
1 'polypeptide(L)'
;MSLSTEATAKIVSEFGRDANDTGSTDVQVALLTAQINHLQGHFAEHKKDHHSRRGLLRMVSQRRKLLDYLKRKDVARYTALIERLGLRR
;
A
#
# COMPACT_ATOMS: atom_id res chain seq x y z
N MET A 1 -11.79 -6.47 -6.18
CA MET A 1 -10.54 -7.15 -6.57
C MET A 1 -9.56 -7.01 -5.42
N SER A 2 -9.40 -8.07 -4.63
CA SER A 2 -8.43 -8.14 -3.53
C SER A 2 -7.17 -8.87 -3.98
N LEU A 3 -6.05 -8.60 -3.34
CA LEU A 3 -4.86 -9.46 -3.44
C LEU A 3 -5.21 -10.91 -3.08
N SER A 4 -4.48 -11.88 -3.65
CA SER A 4 -4.59 -13.28 -3.22
C SER A 4 -4.08 -13.42 -1.79
N THR A 5 -4.56 -14.44 -1.08
CA THR A 5 -4.14 -14.76 0.29
C THR A 5 -2.63 -14.96 0.38
N GLU A 6 -2.03 -15.63 -0.61
CA GLU A 6 -0.59 -15.85 -0.71
C GLU A 6 0.20 -14.55 -0.88
N ALA A 7 -0.26 -13.66 -1.77
CA ALA A 7 0.38 -12.37 -2.00
C ALA A 7 0.31 -11.50 -0.73
N THR A 8 -0.84 -11.49 -0.05
CA THR A 8 -1.00 -10.79 1.22
C THR A 8 -0.08 -11.35 2.30
N ALA A 9 -0.02 -12.67 2.47
CA ALA A 9 0.84 -13.31 3.47
C ALA A 9 2.32 -12.99 3.23
N LYS A 10 2.76 -13.00 1.95
CA LYS A 10 4.13 -12.62 1.57
C LYS A 10 4.47 -11.17 1.94
N ILE A 11 3.53 -10.24 1.74
CA ILE A 11 3.76 -8.83 2.10
C ILE A 11 3.83 -8.68 3.62
N VAL A 12 2.96 -9.36 4.36
CA VAL A 12 2.97 -9.33 5.83
C VAL A 12 4.29 -9.87 6.39
N SER A 13 4.79 -11.00 5.87
CA SER A 13 6.09 -11.52 6.33
C SER A 13 7.27 -10.63 5.96
N GLU A 14 7.19 -9.90 4.85
CA GLU A 14 8.28 -9.06 4.36
C GLU A 14 8.40 -7.71 5.08
N PHE A 15 7.26 -7.12 5.47
CA PHE A 15 7.18 -5.79 6.09
C PHE A 15 6.79 -5.80 7.57
N GLY A 16 6.29 -6.94 8.06
CA GLY A 16 5.93 -7.14 9.46
C GLY A 16 7.16 -7.32 10.33
N ARG A 17 7.04 -6.92 11.60
CA ARG A 17 8.08 -7.21 12.61
C ARG A 17 8.12 -8.69 13.01
N ASP A 18 7.00 -9.37 12.84
CA ASP A 18 6.81 -10.80 13.03
C ASP A 18 5.75 -11.32 12.04
N ALA A 19 5.55 -12.64 12.00
CA ALA A 19 4.64 -13.29 11.05
C ALA A 19 3.15 -12.90 11.22
N ASN A 20 2.78 -12.31 12.36
CA ASN A 20 1.41 -11.92 12.69
C ASN A 20 1.20 -10.40 12.69
N ASP A 21 2.25 -9.60 12.43
CA ASP A 21 2.19 -8.14 12.42
C ASP A 21 1.44 -7.62 11.18
N THR A 22 0.12 -7.74 11.20
CA THR A 22 -0.77 -7.22 10.13
C THR A 22 -1.13 -5.74 10.34
N GLY A 23 -0.84 -5.20 11.52
CA GLY A 23 -1.31 -3.89 11.96
C GLY A 23 -0.29 -2.76 11.84
N SER A 24 0.99 -3.04 11.64
CA SER A 24 2.01 -1.99 11.54
C SER A 24 1.79 -1.08 10.32
N THR A 25 2.22 0.17 10.45
CA THR A 25 2.12 1.16 9.37
C THR A 25 2.79 0.67 8.09
N ASP A 26 3.93 0.01 8.18
CA ASP A 26 4.73 -0.49 7.06
C ASP A 26 3.98 -1.57 6.31
N VAL A 27 3.40 -2.54 7.02
CA VAL A 27 2.58 -3.60 6.42
C VAL A 27 1.34 -3.02 5.78
N GLN A 28 0.63 -2.11 6.45
CA GLN A 28 -0.56 -1.47 5.86
C GLN A 28 -0.21 -0.67 4.59
N VAL A 29 0.88 0.09 4.60
CA VAL A 29 1.34 0.86 3.44
C VAL A 29 1.79 -0.06 2.30
N ALA A 30 2.48 -1.16 2.60
CA ALA A 30 2.91 -2.15 1.62
C ALA A 30 1.70 -2.85 0.97
N LEU A 31 0.72 -3.28 1.76
CA LEU A 31 -0.53 -3.89 1.27
C LEU A 31 -1.32 -2.92 0.39
N LEU A 32 -1.49 -1.67 0.82
CA LEU A 32 -2.14 -0.64 0.01
C LEU A 32 -1.37 -0.39 -1.28
N THR A 33 -0.04 -0.40 -1.24
CA THR A 33 0.80 -0.21 -2.43
C THR A 33 0.62 -1.33 -3.44
N ALA A 34 0.68 -2.59 -3.00
CA ALA A 34 0.45 -3.74 -3.86
C ALA A 34 -0.96 -3.71 -4.47
N GLN A 35 -1.97 -3.39 -3.65
CA GLN A 35 -3.36 -3.27 -4.10
C GLN A 35 -3.56 -2.14 -5.12
N ILE A 36 -2.94 -0.97 -4.91
CA ILE A 36 -2.98 0.17 -5.83
C ILE A 36 -2.34 -0.21 -7.17
N ASN A 37 -1.15 -0.82 -7.14
CA ASN A 37 -0.43 -1.22 -8.35
C ASN A 37 -1.22 -2.26 -9.16
N HIS A 38 -1.82 -3.24 -8.49
CA HIS A 38 -2.69 -4.23 -9.13
C HIS A 38 -3.92 -3.58 -9.80
N LEU A 39 -4.58 -2.64 -9.10
CA LEU A 39 -5.75 -1.95 -9.64
C LEU A 39 -5.41 -0.98 -10.79
N GLN A 40 -4.22 -0.38 -10.80
CA GLN A 40 -3.81 0.52 -11.88
C GLN A 40 -3.79 -0.19 -13.24
N GLY A 41 -3.33 -1.44 -13.31
CA GLY A 41 -3.39 -2.26 -14.53
C GLY A 41 -4.83 -2.48 -15.00
N HIS A 42 -5.72 -2.87 -14.10
CA HIS A 42 -7.14 -3.05 -14.41
C HIS A 42 -7.79 -1.78 -14.99
N PHE A 43 -7.53 -0.60 -14.42
CA PHE A 43 -8.10 0.65 -14.93
C PHE A 43 -7.49 1.15 -16.25
N ALA A 44 -6.31 0.66 -16.64
CA ALA A 44 -5.74 0.95 -17.94
C ALA A 44 -6.57 0.27 -19.05
N GLU A 45 -7.03 -0.96 -18.78
CA GLU A 45 -7.91 -1.74 -19.67
C GLU A 45 -9.37 -1.27 -19.57
N HIS A 46 -9.87 -1.04 -18.36
CA HIS A 46 -11.26 -0.66 -18.11
C HIS A 46 -11.44 0.84 -17.85
N LYS A 47 -11.19 1.66 -18.87
CA LYS A 47 -11.18 3.13 -18.77
C LYS A 47 -12.51 3.77 -18.31
N LYS A 48 -13.64 3.08 -18.53
CA LYS A 48 -14.99 3.55 -18.18
C LYS A 48 -15.42 3.19 -16.75
N ASP A 49 -14.64 2.40 -16.00
CA ASP A 49 -14.96 2.08 -14.60
C ASP A 49 -14.58 3.24 -13.66
N HIS A 50 -15.41 4.29 -13.67
CA HIS A 50 -15.21 5.47 -12.84
C HIS A 50 -15.53 5.22 -11.37
N HIS A 51 -16.46 4.31 -11.06
CA HIS A 51 -16.89 4.03 -9.70
C HIS A 51 -15.81 3.32 -8.89
N SER A 52 -15.19 2.28 -9.45
CA SER A 52 -14.10 1.58 -8.77
C SER A 52 -12.82 2.44 -8.74
N ARG A 53 -12.60 3.30 -9.75
CA ARG A 53 -11.48 4.25 -9.74
C ARG A 53 -11.56 5.23 -8.57
N ARG A 54 -12.76 5.61 -8.13
CA ARG A 54 -12.94 6.40 -6.89
C ARG A 54 -12.45 5.62 -5.66
N GLY A 55 -12.64 4.30 -5.61
CA GLY A 55 -12.10 3.42 -4.60
C GLY A 55 -10.56 3.41 -4.60
N LEU A 56 -9.94 3.34 -5.78
CA LEU A 56 -8.48 3.48 -5.92
C LEU A 56 -7.97 4.79 -5.33
N LEU A 57 -8.61 5.92 -5.65
CA LEU A 57 -8.21 7.23 -5.13
C LEU A 57 -8.32 7.29 -3.59
N ARG A 58 -9.33 6.64 -3.00
CA ARG A 58 -9.43 6.50 -1.54
C ARG A 58 -8.27 5.70 -0.96
N MET A 59 -7.88 4.58 -1.57
CA MET A 59 -6.71 3.80 -1.15
C MET A 59 -5.42 4.61 -1.23
N VAL A 60 -5.22 5.38 -2.32
CA VAL A 60 -4.07 6.30 -2.44
C VAL A 60 -4.08 7.34 -1.33
N SER A 61 -5.24 7.91 -1.01
CA SER A 61 -5.38 8.89 0.08
C SER A 61 -5.09 8.27 1.45
N GLN A 62 -5.51 7.04 1.70
CA GLN A 62 -5.25 6.32 2.94
C GLN A 62 -3.76 6.03 3.11
N ARG A 63 -3.10 5.55 2.04
CA ARG A 63 -1.64 5.33 2.03
C ARG A 63 -0.89 6.63 2.34
N ARG A 64 -1.29 7.74 1.74
CA ARG A 64 -0.71 9.07 2.02
C ARG A 64 -0.83 9.45 3.49
N LYS A 65 -2.01 9.29 4.10
CA LYS A 65 -2.23 9.59 5.53
C LYS A 65 -1.33 8.75 6.44
N LEU A 66 -1.18 7.46 6.14
CA LEU A 66 -0.29 6.56 6.89
C LEU A 66 1.18 6.97 6.74
N LEU A 67 1.61 7.32 5.53
CA LEU A 67 2.96 7.83 5.27
C LEU A 67 3.24 9.17 5.97
N ASP A 68 2.27 10.09 6.00
CA ASP A 68 2.37 11.37 6.72
C ASP A 68 2.41 11.15 8.25
N TYR A 69 1.68 10.16 8.76
CA TYR A 69 1.81 9.72 10.15
C TYR A 69 3.21 9.15 10.44
N LEU A 70 3.69 8.24 9.58
CA LEU A 70 5.00 7.60 9.74
C LEU A 70 6.12 8.63 9.73
N LYS A 71 6.11 9.56 8.77
CA LYS A 71 7.09 10.63 8.67
C LYS A 71 7.15 11.51 9.93
N ARG A 72 6.01 11.78 10.57
CA ARG A 72 5.96 12.55 11.83
C ARG A 72 6.50 11.77 13.03
N LYS A 73 6.41 10.44 13.01
CA LYS A 73 6.86 9.58 14.11
C LYS A 73 8.32 9.17 13.97
N ASP A 74 8.74 8.84 12.76
CA ASP A 74 10.07 8.32 12.45
C ASP A 74 10.40 8.60 10.98
N VAL A 75 11.24 9.61 10.76
CA VAL A 75 11.65 10.02 9.41
C VAL A 75 12.55 8.98 8.75
N ALA A 76 13.40 8.28 9.51
CA ALA A 76 14.30 7.27 8.96
C ALA A 76 13.51 6.06 8.45
N ARG A 77 12.57 5.55 9.25
CA ARG A 77 11.65 4.47 8.85
C ARG A 77 10.78 4.88 7.67
N TYR A 78 10.30 6.13 7.66
CA TYR A 78 9.57 6.67 6.52
C TYR A 78 10.39 6.63 5.22
N THR A 79 11.63 7.13 5.24
CA THR A 79 12.52 7.16 4.07
C THR A 79 12.82 5.75 3.57
N ALA A 80 13.20 4.85 4.48
CA ALA A 80 13.46 3.45 4.14
C ALA A 80 12.23 2.77 3.50
N LEU A 81 11.03 3.04 4.02
CA LEU A 81 9.80 2.46 3.51
C LEU A 81 9.44 2.95 2.10
N ILE A 82 9.57 4.26 1.82
CA ILE A 82 9.27 4.79 0.48
C ILE A 82 10.29 4.32 -0.56
N GLU A 83 11.56 4.21 -0.20
CA GLU A 83 12.61 3.70 -1.08
C GLU A 83 12.35 2.23 -1.41
N ARG A 84 12.11 1.41 -0.39
CA ARG A 84 11.82 -0.02 -0.55
C ARG A 84 10.58 -0.28 -1.42
N LEU A 85 9.56 0.56 -1.31
CA LEU A 85 8.32 0.45 -2.10
C LEU A 85 8.36 1.21 -3.43
N GLY A 86 9.45 1.92 -3.76
CA GLY A 86 9.58 2.72 -4.97
C GLY A 86 8.56 3.87 -5.06
N LEU A 87 8.10 4.40 -3.92
CA LEU A 87 7.10 5.46 -3.87
C LEU A 87 7.76 6.83 -4.06
N ARG A 88 7.35 7.55 -5.11
CA ARG A 88 7.77 8.93 -5.34
C ARG A 88 7.00 9.89 -4.42
N ARG A 89 7.69 10.94 -3.97
CA ARG A 89 7.11 12.00 -3.15
C ARG A 89 6.57 13.15 -3.99
#